data_AF-A0A3D6AIY4-F1
#
_entry.id   AF-A0A3D6AIY4-F1
#
_cell.length_a   1.000
_cell.length_b   1.000
_cell.length_c   1.000
_cell.angle_alpha   90.00
_cell.angle_beta   90.00
_cell.angle_gamma   90.00
#
_symmetry.space_group_name_H-M   'P 1'
#
loop_
_entity.id
_entity.type
_entity.pdbx_description
1 polymer ?
#
loop_
_entity_poly.entity_id
_entity_poly.type
_entity_poly.pdbx_seq_one_letter_code
_entity_poly.pdbx_strand_id
1 'polypeptide(L)'
;MTAIDFSKSVKTALAHRAGYVCANPDCRCLTLNLVGDDASKVHYRGRAVAICGPEGGPRHDAGMNGNQRKAIDNAIFLCVKCADTTSRNKGVHYPAELLRGWKEQHKRWVRANLNLRQEEPVQLRLVRAAALHIDNAATASVSVRQRGR
;
A
#
# COMPACT_ATOMS: atom_id res chain seq x y z
N MET A 1 -16.16 -11.15 23.56
CA MET A 1 -14.73 -11.24 23.20
C MET A 1 -14.32 -9.97 22.50
N THR A 2 -13.51 -9.16 23.16
CA THR A 2 -13.13 -7.82 22.67
C THR A 2 -12.02 -7.94 21.64
N ALA A 3 -12.18 -7.28 20.49
CA ALA A 3 -11.12 -7.20 19.49
C ALA A 3 -9.87 -6.52 20.10
N ILE A 4 -8.67 -6.91 19.64
CA ILE A 4 -7.43 -6.26 20.07
C ILE A 4 -7.41 -4.82 19.56
N ASP A 5 -7.36 -3.86 20.48
CA ASP A 5 -7.21 -2.45 20.13
C ASP A 5 -5.73 -2.07 20.06
N PHE A 6 -5.27 -1.76 18.85
CA PHE A 6 -3.94 -1.25 18.58
C PHE A 6 -3.89 0.27 18.80
N SER A 7 -2.78 0.77 19.34
CA SER A 7 -2.57 2.22 19.47
C SER A 7 -2.62 2.93 18.10
N LYS A 8 -2.88 4.23 18.12
CA LYS A 8 -2.83 5.06 16.90
C LYS A 8 -1.47 4.95 16.20
N SER A 9 -0.38 4.97 16.96
CA SER A 9 0.98 4.84 16.42
C SER A 9 1.20 3.51 15.71
N VAL A 10 0.72 2.39 16.27
CA VAL A 10 0.80 1.07 15.63
C VAL A 10 -0.05 1.04 14.35
N LYS A 11 -1.29 1.54 14.40
CA LYS A 11 -2.18 1.60 13.23
C LYS A 11 -1.55 2.40 12.08
N THR A 12 -1.00 3.57 12.38
CA THR A 12 -0.32 4.45 11.40
C THR A 12 0.93 3.78 10.83
N ALA A 13 1.83 3.29 11.68
CA ALA A 13 3.07 2.64 11.23
C ALA A 13 2.78 1.40 10.37
N LEU A 14 1.76 0.61 10.72
CA LEU A 14 1.35 -0.54 9.96
C LEU A 14 0.84 -0.15 8.56
N ALA A 15 -0.01 0.88 8.48
CA ALA A 15 -0.53 1.38 7.20
C ALA A 15 0.60 1.92 6.30
N HIS A 16 1.54 2.68 6.86
CA HIS A 16 2.71 3.21 6.13
C HIS A 16 3.55 2.08 5.55
N ARG A 17 3.85 1.05 6.37
CA ARG A 17 4.66 -0.11 5.95
C ARG A 17 3.98 -0.95 4.88
N ALA A 18 2.65 -0.97 4.87
CA ALA A 18 1.85 -1.63 3.84
C ALA A 18 1.67 -0.78 2.56
N GLY A 19 2.20 0.46 2.54
CA GLY A 19 1.95 1.41 1.45
C GLY A 19 0.47 1.73 1.25
N TYR A 20 -0.33 1.63 2.32
CA TYR A 20 -1.80 1.71 2.27
C TYR A 20 -2.47 0.68 1.35
N VAL A 21 -1.79 -0.42 0.99
CA VAL A 21 -2.31 -1.49 0.14
C VAL A 21 -2.73 -2.70 0.99
N CYS A 22 -3.88 -3.28 0.70
CA CYS A 22 -4.38 -4.47 1.40
C CYS A 22 -3.38 -5.65 1.33
N ALA A 23 -3.09 -6.27 2.47
CA ALA A 23 -2.18 -7.41 2.55
C ALA A 23 -2.77 -8.75 2.07
N ASN A 24 -4.09 -8.82 1.85
CA ASN A 24 -4.70 -9.99 1.22
C ASN A 24 -4.12 -10.16 -0.21
N PRO A 25 -3.45 -11.30 -0.52
CA PRO A 25 -2.80 -11.55 -1.80
C PRO A 25 -3.70 -11.37 -3.01
N ASP A 26 -4.98 -11.73 -2.89
CA ASP A 26 -5.96 -11.68 -3.98
C ASP A 26 -6.63 -10.31 -4.11
N CYS A 27 -6.44 -9.41 -3.14
CA CYS A 27 -7.13 -8.13 -3.11
C CYS A 27 -6.24 -6.98 -3.57
N ARG A 28 -5.10 -6.76 -2.88
CA ARG A 28 -4.12 -5.70 -3.17
C ARG A 28 -4.69 -4.30 -3.48
N CYS A 29 -5.88 -3.98 -3.01
CA CYS A 29 -6.47 -2.67 -3.28
C CYS A 29 -5.81 -1.57 -2.44
N LEU A 30 -5.73 -0.37 -3.00
CA LEU A 30 -5.39 0.83 -2.25
C LEU A 30 -6.54 1.16 -1.28
N THR A 31 -6.18 1.51 -0.05
CA THR A 31 -7.13 1.83 1.04
C THR A 31 -7.39 3.32 1.20
N LEU A 32 -6.85 4.14 0.30
CA LEU A 32 -7.07 5.58 0.22
C LEU A 32 -7.85 5.87 -1.06
N ASN A 33 -8.83 6.76 -0.96
CA ASN A 33 -9.53 7.30 -2.12
C ASN A 33 -9.89 8.77 -1.88
N LEU A 34 -10.07 9.53 -2.96
CA LEU A 34 -10.53 10.91 -2.88
C LEU A 34 -12.01 10.94 -2.48
N VAL A 35 -12.43 12.01 -1.81
CA VAL A 35 -13.83 12.25 -1.43
C VAL A 35 -14.25 13.61 -1.95
N GLY A 36 -14.93 13.62 -3.09
CA GLY A 36 -15.33 14.86 -3.76
C GLY A 36 -14.13 15.76 -4.04
N ASP A 37 -14.39 17.08 -4.02
CA ASP A 37 -13.39 18.10 -4.39
C ASP A 37 -12.69 18.76 -3.18
N ASP A 38 -12.99 18.30 -1.96
CA ASP A 38 -12.35 18.84 -0.75
C ASP A 38 -10.92 18.31 -0.63
N ALA A 39 -9.95 19.19 -0.91
CA ALA A 39 -8.53 18.89 -0.89
C ALA A 39 -8.00 18.38 0.47
N SER A 40 -8.74 18.60 1.56
CA SER A 40 -8.37 18.14 2.91
C SER A 40 -8.88 16.75 3.27
N LYS A 41 -9.79 16.18 2.47
CA LYS A 41 -10.47 14.92 2.80
C LYS A 41 -9.95 13.74 1.99
N VAL A 42 -9.70 12.65 2.70
CA VAL A 42 -9.36 11.35 2.12
C VAL A 42 -10.25 10.28 2.73
N HIS A 43 -10.84 9.43 1.89
CA HIS A 43 -11.53 8.23 2.33
C HIS A 43 -10.50 7.18 2.71
N TYR A 44 -10.25 7.02 4.00
CA TYR A 44 -9.40 5.96 4.50
C TYR A 44 -10.23 4.71 4.86
N ARG A 45 -9.94 3.59 4.22
CA ARG A 45 -10.64 2.30 4.40
C ARG A 45 -9.70 1.16 4.84
N GLY A 46 -8.60 1.50 5.50
CA GLY A 46 -7.63 0.54 6.04
C GLY A 46 -7.93 0.15 7.50
N ARG A 47 -7.63 -1.09 7.88
CA ARG A 47 -7.74 -1.61 9.24
C ARG A 47 -6.50 -2.42 9.64
N ALA A 48 -6.09 -2.25 10.89
CA ALA A 48 -5.16 -3.16 11.56
C ALA A 48 -5.96 -4.32 12.14
N VAL A 49 -5.68 -5.54 11.68
CA VAL A 49 -6.34 -6.77 12.14
C VAL A 49 -5.34 -7.59 12.95
N ALA A 50 -5.76 -8.09 14.10
CA ALA A 50 -4.92 -8.95 14.92
C ALA A 50 -4.83 -10.36 14.31
N ILE A 51 -3.59 -10.84 14.17
CA ILE A 51 -3.25 -12.19 13.74
C ILE A 51 -3.64 -13.16 14.85
N CYS A 52 -3.07 -13.01 16.04
CA CYS A 52 -3.50 -13.71 17.25
C CYS A 52 -4.57 -12.90 17.98
N GLY A 53 -5.67 -13.56 18.36
CA GLY A 53 -6.82 -12.94 19.03
C GLY A 53 -6.61 -12.70 20.53
N PRO A 54 -7.66 -12.26 21.26
CA PRO A 54 -7.63 -12.11 22.71
C PRO A 54 -7.52 -13.45 23.45
N GLU A 55 -7.26 -13.39 24.76
CA GLU A 55 -7.23 -14.56 25.63
C GLU A 55 -8.56 -15.34 25.59
N GLY A 56 -8.45 -16.66 25.46
CA GLY A 56 -9.59 -17.56 25.25
C GLY A 56 -10.31 -17.40 23.90
N GLY A 57 -9.87 -16.48 23.05
CA GLY A 57 -10.49 -16.14 21.77
C GLY A 57 -10.03 -16.99 20.58
N PRO A 58 -10.63 -16.75 19.40
CA PRO A 58 -10.15 -17.35 18.16
C PRO A 58 -8.71 -16.93 17.89
N ARG A 59 -7.89 -17.88 17.43
CA ARG A 59 -6.44 -17.67 17.21
C ARG A 59 -5.71 -17.21 18.47
N HIS A 60 -6.19 -17.58 19.65
CA HIS A 60 -5.47 -17.32 20.88
C HIS A 60 -4.12 -18.06 20.87
N ASP A 61 -3.09 -17.36 21.32
CA ASP A 61 -1.75 -17.89 21.53
C ASP A 61 -1.41 -17.68 23.01
N ALA A 62 -1.23 -18.78 23.73
CA ALA A 62 -0.95 -18.80 25.17
C ALA A 62 0.49 -18.37 25.51
N GLY A 63 1.42 -18.45 24.54
CA GLY A 63 2.79 -17.96 24.70
C GLY A 63 2.90 -16.44 24.51
N MET A 64 1.84 -15.79 24.04
CA MET A 64 1.84 -14.36 23.75
C MET A 64 1.37 -13.53 24.96
N ASN A 65 2.23 -12.65 25.46
CA ASN A 65 1.86 -11.72 26.52
C ASN A 65 1.05 -10.51 25.99
N GLY A 66 0.48 -9.72 26.90
CA GLY A 66 -0.37 -8.57 26.55
C GLY A 66 0.33 -7.52 25.67
N ASN A 67 1.62 -7.28 25.87
CA ASN A 67 2.41 -6.32 25.08
C ASN A 67 2.60 -6.82 23.65
N GLN A 68 2.99 -8.10 23.49
CA GLN A 68 3.14 -8.74 22.19
C GLN A 68 1.80 -8.78 21.44
N ARG A 69 0.68 -9.00 22.15
CA ARG A 69 -0.66 -9.03 21.56
C ARG A 69 -1.05 -7.69 20.92
N LYS A 70 -0.61 -6.58 21.51
CA LYS A 70 -0.84 -5.21 21.00
C LYS A 70 0.31 -4.68 20.13
N ALA A 71 1.37 -5.47 19.92
CA ALA A 71 2.50 -5.07 19.10
C ALA A 71 2.17 -5.12 17.60
N ILE A 72 2.87 -4.29 16.82
CA ILE A 72 2.73 -4.27 15.37
C ILE A 72 3.02 -5.63 14.71
N ASP A 73 3.84 -6.46 15.35
CA ASP A 73 4.16 -7.82 14.85
C ASP A 73 2.93 -8.74 14.85
N ASN A 74 1.99 -8.54 15.78
CA ASN A 74 0.72 -9.24 15.80
C ASN A 74 -0.35 -8.63 14.87
N ALA A 75 -0.04 -7.57 14.12
CA ALA A 75 -1.02 -6.90 13.26
C ALA A 75 -0.77 -7.15 11.77
N ILE A 76 -1.84 -7.31 10.99
CA ILE A 76 -1.85 -7.31 9.53
C ILE A 76 -2.71 -6.16 9.01
N PHE A 77 -2.28 -5.50 7.93
CA PHE A 77 -3.01 -4.41 7.30
C PHE A 77 -3.97 -4.92 6.23
N LEU A 78 -5.27 -4.69 6.40
CA LEU A 78 -6.30 -5.11 5.44
C LEU A 78 -7.24 -3.96 5.11
N CYS A 79 -7.82 -3.97 3.91
CA CYS A 79 -8.94 -3.09 3.61
C CYS A 79 -10.17 -3.48 4.44
N VAL A 80 -11.12 -2.56 4.58
CA VAL A 80 -12.36 -2.73 5.35
C VAL A 80 -13.06 -4.04 5.01
N LYS A 81 -13.22 -4.38 3.72
CA LYS A 81 -13.90 -5.60 3.28
C LYS A 81 -13.16 -6.87 3.68
N CYS A 82 -11.84 -6.93 3.45
CA CYS A 82 -11.05 -8.10 3.81
C CYS A 82 -10.94 -8.27 5.32
N ALA A 83 -10.85 -7.17 6.09
CA ALA A 83 -10.86 -7.23 7.54
C ALA A 83 -12.15 -7.87 8.07
N ASP A 84 -13.32 -7.48 7.54
CA ASP A 84 -14.59 -8.12 7.91
C ASP A 84 -14.60 -9.58 7.50
N THR A 85 -14.20 -9.91 6.27
CA THR A 85 -14.14 -11.30 5.80
C THR A 85 -13.28 -12.19 6.70
N THR A 86 -12.10 -11.73 7.10
CA THR A 86 -11.21 -12.50 8.01
C THR A 86 -11.76 -12.67 9.43
N SER A 87 -12.76 -11.87 9.80
CA SER A 87 -13.41 -11.89 11.11
C SER A 87 -14.71 -12.69 11.13
N ARG A 88 -15.29 -13.00 9.95
CA ARG A 88 -16.50 -13.82 9.82
C ARG A 88 -16.30 -15.20 10.43
N ASN A 89 -17.37 -15.80 10.95
CA ASN A 89 -17.36 -17.12 11.58
C ASN A 89 -16.24 -17.26 12.63
N LYS A 90 -16.06 -16.22 13.46
CA LYS A 90 -14.98 -16.14 14.46
C LYS A 90 -13.57 -16.31 13.86
N GLY A 91 -13.39 -16.04 12.56
CA GLY A 91 -12.12 -16.17 11.87
C GLY A 91 -11.60 -17.60 11.72
N VAL A 92 -12.47 -18.61 11.87
CA VAL A 92 -12.11 -20.04 11.77
C VAL A 92 -11.46 -20.39 10.43
N HIS A 93 -11.90 -19.75 9.34
CA HIS A 93 -11.33 -19.97 8.01
C HIS A 93 -9.99 -19.25 7.77
N TYR A 94 -9.53 -18.45 8.72
CA TYR A 94 -8.33 -17.62 8.59
C TYR A 94 -7.43 -17.86 9.79
N PRO A 95 -6.72 -19.00 9.87
CA PRO A 95 -5.84 -19.32 10.99
C PRO A 95 -4.65 -18.34 11.07
N ALA A 96 -4.00 -18.29 12.24
CA ALA A 96 -2.91 -17.36 12.49
C ALA A 96 -1.73 -17.58 11.51
N GLU A 97 -1.40 -18.83 11.16
CA GLU A 97 -0.33 -19.11 10.19
C GLU A 97 -0.61 -18.48 8.82
N LEU A 98 -1.86 -18.57 8.35
CA LEU A 98 -2.26 -17.98 7.06
C LEU A 98 -2.06 -16.47 7.06
N LEU A 99 -2.54 -15.78 8.11
CA LEU A 99 -2.41 -14.33 8.21
C LEU A 99 -0.95 -13.88 8.37
N ARG A 100 -0.11 -14.66 9.07
CA ARG A 100 1.35 -14.42 9.10
C ARG A 100 1.96 -14.57 7.70
N GLY A 101 1.53 -15.60 6.96
CA GLY A 101 1.94 -15.83 5.57
C GLY A 101 1.58 -14.65 4.67
N TRP A 102 0.34 -14.16 4.73
CA TRP A 102 -0.10 -12.98 3.99
C TRP A 102 0.71 -11.73 4.34
N LYS A 103 0.97 -11.49 5.63
CA LYS A 103 1.79 -10.35 6.07
C LYS A 103 3.20 -10.39 5.49
N GLU A 104 3.87 -11.54 5.53
CA GLU A 104 5.24 -11.66 5.01
C GLU A 104 5.28 -11.63 3.48
N GLN A 105 4.31 -12.26 2.80
CA GLN A 105 4.17 -12.14 1.35
C GLN A 105 3.89 -10.70 0.93
N HIS A 106 3.06 -9.98 1.66
CA HIS A 106 2.78 -8.58 1.39
C HIS A 106 4.03 -7.71 1.55
N LYS A 107 4.84 -7.94 2.60
CA LYS A 107 6.13 -7.25 2.78
C LYS A 107 7.08 -7.45 1.59
N ARG A 108 7.18 -8.68 1.05
CA ARG A 108 7.95 -8.95 -0.18
C ARG A 108 7.37 -8.22 -1.38
N TRP A 109 6.05 -8.30 -1.56
CA TRP A 109 5.35 -7.64 -2.66
C TRP A 109 5.54 -6.13 -2.65
N VAL A 110 5.41 -5.46 -1.49
CA VAL A 110 5.61 -4.00 -1.35
C VAL A 110 7.00 -3.61 -1.86
N ARG A 111 8.04 -4.32 -1.43
CA ARG A 111 9.43 -4.05 -1.87
C ARG A 111 9.63 -4.25 -3.37
N ALA A 112 8.91 -5.19 -3.96
CA ALA A 112 9.05 -5.57 -5.35
C ALA A 112 8.10 -4.80 -6.30
N ASN A 113 7.18 -3.98 -5.79
CA ASN A 113 6.13 -3.35 -6.63
C ASN A 113 5.91 -1.86 -6.36
N LEU A 114 6.12 -1.40 -5.13
CA LEU A 114 5.86 0.00 -4.78
C LEU A 114 7.12 0.85 -4.86
N ASN A 115 6.97 2.10 -5.29
CA ASN A 115 8.05 3.08 -5.44
C ASN A 115 9.18 2.62 -6.36
N LEU A 116 8.89 1.72 -7.29
CA LEU A 116 9.79 1.39 -8.38
C LEU A 116 9.60 2.43 -9.49
N ARG A 117 10.67 3.18 -9.80
CA ARG A 117 10.69 3.92 -11.06
C ARG A 117 10.82 2.88 -12.17
N GLN A 118 9.88 2.89 -13.11
CA GLN A 118 10.11 2.23 -14.39
C GLN A 118 11.29 2.98 -15.02
N GLU A 119 12.46 2.36 -15.11
CA GLU A 119 13.52 2.91 -15.94
C GLU A 119 13.03 2.91 -17.38
N GLU A 120 13.08 4.07 -18.03
CA GLU A 120 12.77 4.14 -19.46
C GLU A 120 13.76 3.21 -20.18
N PRO A 121 13.31 2.27 -21.02
CA PRO A 121 14.20 1.43 -21.79
C PRO A 121 15.23 2.31 -22.50
N VAL A 122 16.51 1.95 -22.45
CA VAL A 122 17.60 2.78 -22.99
C VAL A 122 17.32 3.22 -24.43
N GLN A 123 16.74 2.33 -25.23
CA GLN A 123 16.32 2.58 -26.61
C GLN A 123 15.28 3.71 -26.71
N LEU A 124 14.28 3.73 -25.83
CA LEU A 124 13.24 4.76 -25.83
C LEU A 124 13.81 6.12 -25.38
N ARG A 125 14.72 6.09 -24.40
CA ARG A 125 15.46 7.29 -23.95
C ARG A 125 16.32 7.90 -25.07
N LEU A 126 16.99 7.06 -25.87
CA LEU A 126 17.81 7.51 -27.01
C LEU A 126 16.96 8.13 -28.12
N VAL A 127 15.85 7.48 -28.50
CA VAL A 127 14.94 8.00 -29.53
C VAL A 127 14.35 9.35 -29.12
N ARG A 128 13.94 9.50 -27.86
CA ARG A 128 13.41 10.76 -27.33
C ARG A 128 14.46 11.87 -27.31
N ALA A 129 15.71 11.57 -26.94
CA ALA A 129 16.80 12.53 -26.99
C ALA A 129 17.08 13.00 -28.42
N ALA A 130 17.10 12.08 -29.39
CA ALA A 130 17.29 12.42 -30.81
C ALA A 130 16.16 13.29 -31.35
N ALA A 131 14.89 12.99 -31.02
CA ALA A 131 13.74 13.79 -31.43
C ALA A 131 13.82 15.25 -30.92
N LEU A 132 14.20 15.45 -29.66
CA LEU A 132 14.37 16.79 -29.08
C LEU A 132 15.48 17.61 -29.77
N HIS A 133 16.53 16.95 -30.26
CA HIS A 133 17.59 17.62 -31.03
C HIS A 133 17.13 18.03 -32.44
N ILE A 134 16.25 17.25 -33.07
CA ILE A 134 15.67 17.56 -34.39
C ILE A 134 14.76 18.80 -34.29
N ASP A 135 13.91 18.87 -33.28
CA ASP A 135 12.98 19.98 -33.08
C ASP A 135 13.70 21.31 -32.76
N ASN A 136 14.81 21.25 -32.01
CA ASN A 136 15.67 22.42 -31.74
C ASN A 136 16.45 22.87 -32.98
N ALA A 137 16.86 21.95 -33.86
CA ALA A 137 17.52 22.32 -35.12
C ALA A 137 16.53 22.96 -36.12
N ALA A 138 15.28 22.48 -36.16
CA ALA A 138 14.23 23.03 -37.02
C ALA A 138 13.76 24.44 -36.58
N THR A 139 13.83 24.75 -35.28
CA THR A 139 13.47 26.07 -34.74
C THR A 139 14.59 27.11 -34.89
N ALA A 140 15.86 26.69 -34.99
CA ALA A 140 17.00 27.59 -35.16
C ALA A 140 17.13 28.21 -36.57
N SER A 141 16.43 27.70 -37.58
CA SER A 141 16.56 28.16 -38.98
C SER A 141 15.61 29.28 -39.43
N VAL A 142 14.74 29.80 -38.56
CA VAL A 142 13.82 30.91 -38.92
C VAL A 142 14.36 32.25 -38.43
N SER A 143 15.38 32.79 -39.11
CA SER A 143 15.69 34.22 -39.01
C SER A 143 14.72 34.99 -39.90
N VAL A 144 13.66 35.57 -39.32
CA VAL A 144 12.77 36.49 -40.03
C VAL A 144 13.58 37.72 -40.43
N ARG A 145 13.94 37.83 -41.72
CA ARG A 145 14.44 39.09 -42.30
C ARG A 145 13.30 40.10 -42.29
N GLN A 146 13.32 41.02 -41.32
CA GLN A 146 12.52 42.24 -41.39
C GLN A 146 13.03 43.07 -42.59
N ARG A 147 12.26 43.12 -43.68
CA ARG A 147 12.46 44.09 -44.75
C ARG A 147 11.74 45.38 -44.33
N GLY A 148 12.52 46.43 -44.10
CA GLY A 148 12.00 47.77 -43.90
C GLY A 148 11.39 48.35 -45.18
N ARG A 149 10.29 49.07 -45.00
CA ARG A 149 10.05 50.38 -45.60
C ARG A 149 8.90 51.07 -44.87
#